data_AF-A0A836BV59-F1
#
_entry.id   AF-A0A836BV59-F1
#
_cell.length_a   1.000
_cell.length_b   1.000
_cell.length_c   1.000
_cell.angle_alpha   90.00
_cell.angle_beta   90.00
_cell.angle_gamma   90.00
#
_symmetry.space_group_name_H-M   'P 1'
#
loop_
_entity.id
_entity.type
_entity.pdbx_description
1 polymer ?
#
loop_
_entity_poly.entity_id
_entity_poly.type
_entity_poly.pdbx_seq_one_letter_code
_entity_poly.pdbx_strand_id
1 'polypeptide(L)'
;MEEELPGTSGDAGAGAELLGRRGALLQEAFVKALEYGMQDPSREEFGDSFPDYDSALVDALYNTFQQMLAGVRSHCHAEFGDLCTEHHIHDHLRTLDEADGLPSTAAAADAPTPIRDRPNGELRSPGLGVAAATPSGVNGDSAVAEAVSRAESAARLHALRQEAVHLQDLLERARTTEARLTEALALRKGGADKMAATYHRVVSDVKQVYDITRAWPTAPKLGGASA
;
A
#
# COMPACT_ATOMS: atom_id res chain seq x y z
N MET A 1 -8.48 38.09 2.95
CA MET A 1 -7.38 37.26 3.46
C MET A 1 -7.29 36.12 2.48
N GLU A 2 -6.45 36.28 1.48
CA GLU A 2 -6.17 35.25 0.48
C GLU A 2 -5.06 34.39 1.09
N GLU A 3 -5.43 33.20 1.58
CA GLU A 3 -4.45 32.17 1.95
C GLU A 3 -3.85 31.64 0.64
N GLU A 4 -2.65 32.11 0.30
CA GLU A 4 -1.78 31.46 -0.69
C GLU A 4 -1.52 30.02 -0.23
N LEU A 5 -2.23 29.07 -0.86
CA LEU A 5 -1.94 27.65 -0.72
C LEU A 5 -0.51 27.39 -1.22
N PRO A 6 0.34 26.70 -0.43
CA PRO A 6 1.71 26.41 -0.83
C PRO A 6 1.72 25.53 -2.08
N GLY A 7 2.15 26.13 -3.19
CA GLY A 7 2.33 25.44 -4.47
C GLY A 7 3.33 24.29 -4.33
N THR A 8 2.86 23.06 -4.49
CA THR A 8 3.65 21.82 -4.50
C THR A 8 4.27 21.52 -5.87
N SER A 9 4.56 22.54 -6.67
CA SER A 9 5.01 22.39 -8.07
C SER A 9 6.53 22.20 -8.24
N GLY A 10 7.26 21.78 -7.21
CA GLY A 10 8.71 21.94 -7.15
C GLY A 10 9.60 20.73 -7.48
N ASP A 11 9.16 19.49 -7.26
CA ASP A 11 10.12 18.37 -7.12
C ASP A 11 9.75 17.07 -7.89
N ALA A 12 8.83 17.15 -8.85
CA ALA A 12 8.51 16.00 -9.70
C ALA A 12 9.63 15.67 -10.71
N GLY A 13 10.57 16.61 -10.95
CA GLY A 13 11.63 16.46 -11.95
C GLY A 13 12.78 15.55 -11.51
N ALA A 14 13.17 15.58 -10.23
CA ALA A 14 14.30 14.80 -9.74
C ALA A 14 13.98 13.30 -9.59
N GLY A 15 12.72 12.96 -9.29
CA GLY A 15 12.27 11.57 -9.20
C GLY A 15 12.17 10.88 -10.57
N ALA A 16 11.82 11.62 -11.63
CA ALA A 16 11.61 11.05 -12.96
C ALA A 16 12.90 10.51 -13.61
N GLU A 17 14.05 11.12 -13.33
CA GLU A 17 15.35 10.63 -13.84
C GLU A 17 15.78 9.30 -13.23
N LEU A 18 15.34 9.01 -12.00
CA LEU A 18 15.70 7.79 -11.27
C LEU A 18 14.93 6.54 -11.75
N LEU A 19 13.75 6.73 -12.33
CA LEU A 19 12.80 5.64 -12.62
C LEU A 19 12.98 4.97 -13.98
N GLY A 20 13.79 5.56 -14.87
CA GLY A 20 13.87 5.13 -16.27
C GLY A 20 12.55 5.35 -17.05
N ARG A 21 12.55 5.05 -18.35
CA ARG A 21 11.40 5.35 -19.22
C ARG A 21 10.17 4.53 -18.85
N ARG A 22 10.32 3.22 -18.60
CA ARG A 22 9.19 2.35 -18.23
C ARG A 22 8.63 2.69 -16.85
N GLY A 23 9.51 3.04 -15.89
CA GLY A 23 9.07 3.47 -14.56
C GLY A 23 8.23 4.74 -14.61
N ALA A 24 8.67 5.74 -15.40
CA ALA A 24 7.89 6.96 -15.61
C ALA A 24 6.52 6.69 -16.25
N LEU A 25 6.46 5.81 -17.27
CA LEU A 25 5.19 5.43 -17.90
C LEU A 25 4.25 4.69 -16.94
N LEU A 26 4.78 3.82 -16.08
CA LEU A 26 3.99 3.12 -15.07
C LEU A 26 3.39 4.12 -14.06
N GLN A 27 4.20 5.07 -13.59
CA GLN A 27 3.73 6.11 -12.68
C GLN A 27 2.67 6.99 -13.35
N GLU A 28 2.89 7.43 -14.58
CA GLU A 28 1.92 8.22 -15.34
C GLU A 28 0.60 7.46 -15.54
N ALA A 29 0.67 6.17 -15.89
CA ALA A 29 -0.51 5.33 -16.05
C ALA A 29 -1.28 5.17 -14.73
N PHE A 30 -0.58 5.00 -13.61
CA PHE A 30 -1.19 4.95 -12.28
C PHE A 30 -1.91 6.25 -11.94
N VAL A 31 -1.26 7.41 -12.13
CA VAL A 31 -1.86 8.72 -11.85
C VAL A 31 -3.12 8.93 -12.68
N LYS A 32 -3.06 8.64 -13.99
CA LYS A 32 -4.24 8.77 -14.87
C LYS A 32 -5.37 7.83 -14.46
N ALA A 33 -5.06 6.60 -14.08
CA ALA A 33 -6.07 5.66 -13.60
C ALA A 33 -6.72 6.15 -12.30
N LEU A 34 -5.93 6.73 -11.41
CA LEU A 34 -6.39 7.28 -10.14
C LEU A 34 -7.29 8.52 -10.34
N GLU A 35 -6.88 9.43 -11.23
CA GLU A 35 -7.66 10.62 -11.61
C GLU A 35 -8.98 10.24 -12.29
N TYR A 36 -8.95 9.26 -13.20
CA TYR A 36 -10.15 8.77 -13.89
C TYR A 36 -11.11 8.06 -12.93
N GLY A 37 -10.59 7.22 -12.04
CA GLY A 37 -11.39 6.46 -11.09
C GLY A 37 -11.99 7.30 -9.95
N MET A 38 -11.37 8.44 -9.64
CA MET A 38 -11.81 9.38 -8.61
C MET A 38 -12.03 10.76 -9.20
N GLN A 39 -12.89 10.85 -10.21
CA GLN A 39 -13.27 12.12 -10.79
C GLN A 39 -14.01 12.96 -9.74
N ASP A 40 -13.62 14.23 -9.58
CA ASP A 40 -14.26 15.16 -8.65
C ASP A 40 -15.63 15.57 -9.21
N PRO A 41 -16.76 15.17 -8.58
CA PRO A 41 -18.06 15.73 -8.95
C PRO A 41 -18.06 17.21 -8.63
N SER A 42 -18.69 18.00 -9.49
CA SER A 42 -18.95 19.40 -9.18
C SER A 42 -19.87 19.51 -7.96
N ARG A 43 -19.81 20.66 -7.28
CA ARG A 43 -20.69 20.95 -6.14
C ARG A 43 -22.17 20.85 -6.51
N GLU A 44 -22.53 21.18 -7.76
CA GLU A 44 -23.90 21.05 -8.27
C GLU A 44 -24.30 19.58 -8.43
N GLU A 45 -23.49 18.76 -9.12
CA GLU A 45 -23.72 17.32 -9.28
C GLU A 45 -23.79 16.57 -7.95
N PHE A 46 -22.98 16.98 -6.97
CA PHE A 46 -23.04 16.44 -5.62
C PHE A 46 -24.35 16.83 -4.92
N GLY A 47 -24.79 18.07 -5.07
CA GLY A 47 -26.04 18.59 -4.50
C GLY A 47 -27.29 17.92 -5.05
N ASP A 48 -27.28 17.54 -6.34
CA ASP A 48 -28.37 16.80 -6.99
C ASP A 48 -28.66 15.44 -6.32
N SER A 49 -27.68 14.89 -5.58
CA SER A 49 -27.85 13.66 -4.80
C SER A 49 -28.57 13.87 -3.46
N PHE A 50 -28.76 15.11 -3.00
CA PHE A 50 -29.35 15.48 -1.72
C PHE A 50 -30.40 16.61 -1.85
N PRO A 51 -31.47 16.43 -2.65
CA PRO A 51 -32.40 17.51 -2.99
C PRO A 51 -33.21 18.05 -1.81
N ASP A 52 -33.38 17.26 -0.74
CA ASP A 52 -34.16 17.64 0.45
C ASP A 52 -33.31 18.36 1.52
N TYR A 53 -32.01 18.47 1.32
CA TYR A 53 -31.09 19.07 2.29
C TYR A 53 -30.90 20.56 2.03
N ASP A 54 -30.76 21.33 3.12
CA ASP A 54 -30.41 22.74 3.04
C ASP A 54 -29.02 22.93 2.40
N SER A 55 -28.84 24.01 1.64
CA SER A 55 -27.59 24.28 0.91
C SER A 55 -26.37 24.34 1.83
N ALA A 56 -26.50 24.86 3.05
CA ALA A 56 -25.38 24.95 3.98
C ALA A 56 -24.94 23.56 4.47
N LEU A 57 -25.89 22.63 4.63
CA LEU A 57 -25.57 21.25 4.97
C LEU A 57 -24.91 20.53 3.79
N VAL A 58 -25.40 20.74 2.57
CA VAL A 58 -24.78 20.19 1.35
C VAL A 58 -23.34 20.69 1.19
N ASP A 59 -23.08 21.97 1.45
CA ASP A 59 -21.73 22.54 1.40
C ASP A 59 -20.79 21.91 2.45
N ALA A 60 -21.28 21.69 3.68
CA ALA A 60 -20.51 21.01 4.71
C ALA A 60 -20.18 19.55 4.34
N LEU A 61 -21.14 18.83 3.77
CA LEU A 61 -20.95 17.47 3.27
C LEU A 61 -19.97 17.42 2.09
N TYR A 62 -20.10 18.34 1.14
CA TYR A 62 -19.21 18.44 -0.01
C TYR A 62 -17.77 18.74 0.42
N ASN A 63 -17.57 19.65 1.38
CA ASN A 63 -16.24 19.94 1.93
C ASN A 63 -15.61 18.70 2.60
N THR A 64 -16.41 17.95 3.36
CA THR A 64 -15.94 16.72 4.02
C THR A 64 -15.61 15.63 2.98
N PHE A 65 -16.43 15.53 1.93
CA PHE A 65 -16.19 14.63 0.81
C PHE A 65 -14.89 14.97 0.07
N GLN A 66 -14.64 16.25 -0.22
CA GLN A 66 -13.40 16.73 -0.84
C GLN A 66 -12.16 16.41 0.03
N GLN A 67 -12.25 16.62 1.35
CA GLN A 67 -11.19 16.23 2.28
C GLN A 67 -10.91 14.72 2.26
N MET A 68 -11.96 13.90 2.24
CA MET A 68 -11.84 12.46 2.13
C MET A 68 -11.20 12.04 0.80
N LEU A 69 -11.61 12.61 -0.34
CA LEU A 69 -10.99 12.32 -1.64
C LEU A 69 -9.51 12.70 -1.67
N ALA A 70 -9.15 13.87 -1.13
CA ALA A 70 -7.75 14.27 -1.00
C ALA A 70 -6.94 13.26 -0.13
N GLY A 71 -7.53 12.80 0.97
CA GLY A 71 -6.94 11.76 1.83
C GLY A 71 -6.73 10.43 1.10
N VAL A 72 -7.74 9.97 0.35
CA VAL A 72 -7.64 8.72 -0.44
C VAL A 72 -6.58 8.85 -1.52
N ARG A 73 -6.53 9.96 -2.27
CA ARG A 73 -5.48 10.22 -3.28
C ARG A 73 -4.08 10.13 -2.67
N SER A 74 -3.86 10.85 -1.58
CA SER A 74 -2.57 10.86 -0.87
C SER A 74 -2.17 9.45 -0.42
N HIS A 75 -3.10 8.70 0.17
CA HIS A 75 -2.84 7.34 0.62
C HIS A 75 -2.53 6.38 -0.54
N CYS A 76 -3.29 6.43 -1.64
CA CYS A 76 -3.03 5.63 -2.83
C CYS A 76 -1.64 5.89 -3.43
N HIS A 77 -1.20 7.16 -3.46
CA HIS A 77 0.15 7.50 -3.91
C HIS A 77 1.25 6.93 -3.01
N ALA A 78 1.07 7.03 -1.69
CA ALA A 78 2.02 6.48 -0.73
C ALA A 78 2.11 4.94 -0.87
N GLU A 79 0.97 4.26 -0.87
CA GLU A 79 0.89 2.80 -1.03
C GLU A 79 1.48 2.33 -2.37
N PHE A 80 1.26 3.07 -3.46
CA PHE A 80 1.88 2.76 -4.75
C PHE A 80 3.41 2.83 -4.69
N GLY A 81 3.96 3.84 -4.02
CA GLY A 81 5.41 3.96 -3.82
C GLY A 81 5.98 2.84 -2.95
N ASP A 82 5.26 2.50 -1.87
CA ASP A 82 5.65 1.40 -0.98
C ASP A 82 5.63 0.06 -1.71
N LEU A 83 4.59 -0.24 -2.50
CA LEU A 83 4.50 -1.45 -3.31
C LEU A 83 5.59 -1.53 -4.38
N CYS A 84 5.89 -0.42 -5.05
CA CYS A 84 6.99 -0.37 -6.02
C CYS A 84 8.34 -0.67 -5.36
N THR A 85 8.53 -0.20 -4.13
CA THR A 85 9.73 -0.44 -3.32
C THR A 85 9.79 -1.90 -2.84
N GLU A 86 8.71 -2.43 -2.24
CA GLU A 86 8.63 -3.80 -1.71
C GLU A 86 8.90 -4.85 -2.78
N HIS A 87 8.36 -4.64 -4.00
CA HIS A 87 8.46 -5.61 -5.08
C HIS A 87 9.62 -5.34 -6.05
N HIS A 88 10.51 -4.40 -5.72
CA HIS A 88 11.65 -4.02 -6.57
C HIS A 88 11.23 -3.74 -8.03
N ILE A 89 10.06 -3.11 -8.23
CA ILE A 89 9.47 -2.92 -9.56
C ILE A 89 10.39 -2.09 -10.45
N HIS A 90 11.00 -1.04 -9.89
CA HIS A 90 11.93 -0.18 -10.63
C HIS A 90 13.19 -0.93 -11.09
N ASP A 91 13.70 -1.85 -10.29
CA ASP A 91 14.84 -2.69 -10.69
C ASP A 91 14.45 -3.61 -11.86
N HIS A 92 13.29 -4.28 -11.77
CA HIS A 92 12.79 -5.12 -12.85
C HIS A 92 12.55 -4.35 -14.14
N LEU A 93 11.92 -3.17 -14.06
CA LEU A 93 11.68 -2.32 -15.24
C LEU A 93 12.97 -1.83 -15.86
N ARG A 94 13.97 -1.47 -15.05
CA ARG A 94 15.31 -1.09 -15.51
C ARG A 94 16.02 -2.24 -16.24
N THR A 95 16.00 -3.46 -15.69
CA THR A 95 16.57 -4.63 -16.37
C THR A 95 15.92 -4.88 -17.73
N LEU A 96 14.61 -4.63 -17.86
CA LEU A 96 13.91 -4.75 -19.14
C LEU A 96 14.29 -3.64 -20.13
N ASP A 97 14.48 -2.40 -19.66
CA ASP A 97 14.95 -1.31 -20.51
C ASP A 97 16.38 -1.59 -21.05
N GLU A 98 17.25 -2.14 -20.20
CA GLU A 98 18.60 -2.58 -20.59
C GLU A 98 18.56 -3.74 -21.61
N ALA A 99 17.67 -4.73 -21.40
CA ALA A 99 17.53 -5.88 -22.29
C ALA A 99 17.05 -5.50 -23.71
N ASP A 100 16.20 -4.49 -23.82
CA ASP A 100 15.71 -3.97 -25.11
C ASP A 100 16.74 -3.07 -25.80
N GLY A 101 17.90 -2.83 -25.19
CA GLY A 101 18.92 -1.93 -25.70
C GLY A 101 18.41 -0.48 -25.79
N LEU A 102 17.40 -0.13 -24.99
CA LEU A 102 16.93 1.24 -24.89
C LEU A 102 17.98 2.01 -24.08
N PRO A 103 18.70 2.99 -24.67
CA PRO A 103 19.66 3.77 -23.93
C PRO A 103 18.92 4.48 -22.81
N SER A 104 19.41 4.34 -21.57
CA SER A 104 18.90 5.06 -20.41
C SER A 104 18.89 6.55 -20.73
N THR A 105 17.70 7.13 -20.88
CA THR A 105 17.47 8.42 -21.55
C THR A 105 17.94 9.64 -20.74
N ALA A 106 18.74 9.46 -19.69
CA ALA A 106 19.27 10.55 -18.86
C ALA A 106 20.24 11.52 -19.60
N ALA A 107 20.55 11.29 -20.89
CA ALA A 107 21.52 12.10 -21.62
C ALA A 107 21.05 12.67 -22.98
N ALA A 108 19.76 12.56 -23.35
CA ALA A 108 19.30 12.86 -24.71
C ALA A 108 18.24 13.98 -24.81
N ALA A 109 18.35 15.02 -24.00
CA ALA A 109 17.40 16.14 -24.02
C ALA A 109 17.61 17.17 -25.16
N ASP A 110 18.54 16.97 -26.12
CA ASP A 110 18.84 18.02 -27.11
C ASP A 110 19.19 17.56 -28.53
N ALA A 111 18.69 16.39 -28.98
CA ALA A 111 18.89 15.94 -30.36
C ALA A 111 17.56 15.86 -31.14
N PRO A 112 17.43 16.52 -32.31
CA PRO A 112 16.24 16.43 -33.14
C PRO A 112 16.09 15.01 -33.72
N THR A 113 14.93 14.40 -33.47
CA THR A 113 14.58 13.06 -33.93
C THR A 113 14.50 12.98 -35.46
N PRO A 114 15.19 12.03 -36.13
CA PRO A 114 14.85 11.65 -37.48
C PRO A 114 13.66 10.69 -37.46
N ILE A 115 12.58 11.10 -38.12
CA ILE A 115 11.43 10.25 -38.45
C ILE A 115 11.95 9.09 -39.30
N ARG A 116 11.90 7.87 -38.76
CA ARG A 116 12.27 6.65 -39.48
C ARG A 116 11.03 5.79 -39.64
N ASP A 117 10.44 5.87 -40.82
CA ASP A 117 9.49 4.87 -41.32
C ASP A 117 10.14 3.49 -41.29
N ARG A 118 9.58 2.57 -40.49
CA ARG A 118 9.87 1.15 -40.60
C ARG A 118 8.58 0.42 -40.99
N PRO A 119 8.55 -0.27 -42.14
CA PRO A 119 7.45 -1.16 -42.47
C PRO A 119 7.59 -2.48 -41.70
N ASN A 120 6.43 -3.08 -41.43
CA ASN A 120 6.16 -4.48 -41.09
C ASN A 120 7.31 -5.48 -41.37
N GLY A 121 7.60 -6.33 -40.39
CA GLY A 121 8.32 -7.58 -40.65
C GLY A 121 8.80 -8.33 -39.42
N GLU A 122 8.22 -9.52 -39.23
CA GLU A 122 8.82 -10.71 -38.60
C GLU A 122 8.74 -10.87 -37.07
N LEU A 123 7.61 -11.47 -36.66
CA LEU A 123 7.55 -12.46 -35.58
C LEU A 123 8.62 -13.54 -35.80
N ARG A 124 9.77 -13.39 -35.15
CA ARG A 124 10.74 -14.48 -35.01
C ARG A 124 10.26 -15.44 -33.94
N SER A 125 9.47 -16.43 -34.36
CA SER A 125 9.39 -17.69 -33.64
C SER A 125 10.80 -18.31 -33.57
N PRO A 126 11.25 -18.84 -32.42
CA PRO A 126 12.47 -19.63 -32.38
C PRO A 126 12.19 -20.95 -33.10
N GLY A 127 12.58 -21.01 -34.36
CA GLY A 127 12.54 -22.23 -35.16
C GLY A 127 13.46 -23.27 -34.55
N LEU A 128 12.88 -24.40 -34.15
CA LEU A 128 13.55 -25.69 -33.95
C LEU A 128 14.18 -26.14 -35.27
N GLY A 129 15.34 -25.56 -35.61
CA GLY A 129 16.20 -26.01 -36.69
C GLY A 129 17.03 -27.20 -36.21
N VAL A 130 16.46 -28.40 -36.29
CA VAL A 130 17.20 -29.66 -36.12
C VAL A 130 18.05 -29.88 -37.37
N ALA A 131 19.27 -29.33 -37.37
CA ALA A 131 20.32 -29.73 -38.30
C ALA A 131 21.05 -30.94 -37.71
N ALA A 132 20.70 -32.13 -38.20
CA ALA A 132 21.40 -33.38 -37.91
C ALA A 132 22.80 -33.35 -38.55
N ALA A 133 23.78 -32.86 -37.82
CA ALA A 133 25.17 -33.25 -37.99
C ALA A 133 25.49 -34.26 -36.89
N THR A 134 25.67 -35.52 -37.25
CA THR A 134 26.17 -36.58 -36.38
C THR A 134 27.70 -36.49 -36.30
N PRO A 135 28.31 -36.01 -35.20
CA PRO A 135 29.72 -36.25 -34.93
C PRO A 135 29.89 -37.68 -34.41
N SER A 136 30.39 -38.56 -35.28
CA SER A 136 30.90 -39.86 -34.88
C SER A 136 32.21 -39.64 -34.11
N GLY A 137 32.22 -39.85 -32.79
CA GLY A 137 33.42 -39.64 -31.98
C GLY A 137 33.34 -39.89 -30.48
N VAL A 138 32.56 -40.88 -30.03
CA VAL A 138 32.73 -41.83 -28.89
C VAL A 138 33.25 -41.38 -27.49
N ASN A 139 33.70 -40.14 -27.24
CA ASN A 139 34.12 -39.68 -25.90
C ASN A 139 33.40 -38.40 -25.42
N GLY A 140 32.47 -37.85 -26.20
CA GLY A 140 31.74 -36.62 -25.87
C GLY A 140 30.49 -36.81 -24.99
N ASP A 141 29.85 -37.98 -25.05
CA ASP A 141 28.57 -38.22 -24.37
C ASP A 141 28.71 -38.19 -22.83
N SER A 142 29.85 -38.64 -22.30
CA SER A 142 30.13 -38.58 -20.85
C SER A 142 30.28 -37.15 -20.35
N ALA A 143 30.96 -36.28 -21.10
CA ALA A 143 31.19 -34.89 -20.71
C ALA A 143 29.90 -34.05 -20.76
N VAL A 144 29.04 -34.32 -21.75
CA VAL A 144 27.73 -33.68 -21.86
C VAL A 144 26.81 -34.15 -20.73
N ALA A 145 26.77 -35.45 -20.42
CA ALA A 145 25.99 -35.98 -19.30
C ALA A 145 26.40 -35.38 -17.94
N GLU A 146 27.71 -35.26 -17.68
CA GLU A 146 28.23 -34.61 -16.48
C GLU A 146 27.92 -33.11 -16.41
N ALA A 147 27.95 -32.41 -17.55
CA ALA A 147 27.57 -31.00 -17.62
C ALA A 147 26.08 -30.80 -17.32
N VAL A 148 25.21 -31.65 -17.89
CA VAL A 148 23.75 -31.61 -17.63
C VAL A 148 23.45 -31.92 -16.16
N SER A 149 24.08 -32.95 -15.58
CA SER A 149 23.88 -33.29 -14.16
C SER A 149 24.33 -32.15 -13.24
N ARG A 150 25.46 -31.51 -13.54
CA ARG A 150 25.91 -30.32 -12.79
C ARG A 150 24.94 -29.15 -12.94
N ALA A 151 24.49 -28.85 -14.16
CA ALA A 151 23.51 -27.79 -14.40
C ALA A 151 22.19 -28.04 -13.66
N GLU A 152 21.70 -29.27 -13.68
CA GLU A 152 20.49 -29.66 -12.95
C GLU A 152 20.67 -29.53 -11.43
N SER A 153 21.82 -29.97 -10.89
CA SER A 153 22.12 -29.81 -9.46
C SER A 153 22.20 -28.34 -9.04
N ALA A 154 22.76 -27.47 -9.90
CA ALA A 154 22.85 -26.03 -9.66
C ALA A 154 21.46 -25.37 -9.73
N ALA A 155 20.63 -25.75 -10.69
CA ALA A 155 19.26 -25.27 -10.82
C ALA A 155 18.41 -25.67 -9.60
N ARG A 156 18.51 -26.93 -9.15
CA ARG A 156 17.83 -27.41 -7.94
C ARG A 156 18.30 -26.66 -6.69
N LEU A 157 19.60 -26.44 -6.53
CA LEU A 157 20.14 -25.68 -5.41
C LEU A 157 19.67 -24.21 -5.43
N HIS A 158 19.59 -23.59 -6.61
CA HIS A 158 19.06 -22.24 -6.76
C HIS A 158 17.58 -22.16 -6.38
N ALA A 159 16.76 -23.11 -6.84
CA ALA A 159 15.35 -23.20 -6.46
C ALA A 159 15.17 -23.34 -4.94
N LEU A 160 15.95 -24.22 -4.30
CA LEU A 160 15.93 -24.39 -2.84
C LEU A 160 16.35 -23.12 -2.08
N ARG A 161 17.31 -22.35 -2.61
CA ARG A 161 17.69 -21.05 -2.02
C ARG A 161 16.58 -20.02 -2.12
N GLN A 162 15.89 -19.96 -3.27
CA GLN A 162 14.74 -19.07 -3.44
C GLN A 162 13.60 -19.44 -2.49
N GLU A 163 13.31 -20.74 -2.34
CA GLU A 163 12.32 -21.22 -1.38
C GLU A 163 12.71 -20.90 0.06
N ALA A 164 13.99 -21.07 0.43
CA ALA A 164 14.48 -20.71 1.77
C ALA A 164 14.34 -19.22 2.07
N VAL A 165 14.66 -18.35 1.10
CA VAL A 165 14.47 -16.89 1.22
C VAL A 165 12.99 -16.55 1.38
N HIS A 166 12.11 -17.16 0.58
CA HIS A 166 10.67 -16.96 0.67
C HIS A 166 10.11 -17.39 2.04
N LEU A 167 10.54 -18.56 2.55
CA LEU A 167 10.13 -19.04 3.88
C LEU A 167 10.65 -18.14 5.01
N GLN A 168 11.85 -17.57 4.85
CA GLN A 168 12.39 -16.62 5.82
C GLN A 168 11.55 -15.32 5.87
N ASP A 169 11.20 -14.75 4.72
CA ASP A 169 10.33 -13.57 4.63
C ASP A 169 8.95 -13.86 5.27
N LEU A 170 8.34 -15.02 4.98
CA LEU A 170 7.08 -15.42 5.62
C LEU A 170 7.20 -15.53 7.14
N LEU A 171 8.32 -16.04 7.67
CA LEU A 171 8.56 -16.11 9.11
C LEU A 171 8.74 -14.73 9.74
N GLU A 172 9.41 -13.80 9.07
CA GLU A 172 9.58 -12.42 9.54
C GLU A 172 8.24 -11.68 9.55
N ARG A 173 7.42 -11.83 8.50
CA ARG A 173 6.03 -11.34 8.46
C ARG A 173 5.20 -11.96 9.58
N ALA A 174 5.28 -13.26 9.82
CA ALA A 174 4.57 -13.91 10.92
C ALA A 174 4.98 -13.33 12.28
N ARG A 175 6.28 -13.15 12.54
CA ARG A 175 6.79 -12.56 13.80
C ARG A 175 6.33 -11.12 14.01
N THR A 176 6.32 -10.29 12.96
CA THR A 176 5.84 -8.91 13.07
C THR A 176 4.34 -8.87 13.35
N THR A 177 3.54 -9.75 12.73
CA THR A 177 2.11 -9.86 13.04
C THR A 177 1.85 -10.36 14.47
N GLU A 178 2.64 -11.33 14.94
CA GLU A 178 2.58 -11.81 16.33
C GLU A 178 2.87 -10.67 17.31
N ALA A 179 3.95 -9.90 17.08
CA ALA A 179 4.30 -8.75 17.91
C ALA A 179 3.16 -7.73 17.99
N ARG A 180 2.57 -7.36 16.84
CA ARG A 180 1.41 -6.44 16.79
C ARG A 180 0.19 -6.98 17.55
N LEU A 181 -0.10 -8.28 17.44
CA LEU A 181 -1.20 -8.90 18.17
C LEU A 181 -0.94 -8.94 19.67
N THR A 182 0.30 -9.20 20.11
CA THR A 182 0.66 -9.18 21.54
C THR A 182 0.51 -7.79 22.15
N GLU A 183 0.90 -6.74 21.42
CA GLU A 183 0.71 -5.35 21.83
C GLU A 183 -0.78 -4.98 21.93
N ALA A 184 -1.57 -5.33 20.91
CA ALA A 184 -3.02 -5.09 20.92
C ALA A 184 -3.72 -5.80 22.08
N LEU A 185 -3.32 -7.04 22.39
CA LEU A 185 -3.83 -7.78 23.56
C LEU A 185 -3.44 -7.11 24.88
N ALA A 186 -2.21 -6.59 25.00
CA ALA A 186 -1.76 -5.86 26.18
C ALA A 186 -2.57 -4.58 26.40
N LEU A 187 -2.81 -3.79 25.34
CA LEU A 187 -3.64 -2.59 25.38
C LEU A 187 -5.09 -2.91 25.79
N ARG A 188 -5.68 -3.96 25.21
CA ARG A 188 -7.04 -4.40 25.54
C ARG A 188 -7.14 -4.86 26.99
N LYS A 189 -6.16 -5.61 27.49
CA LYS A 189 -6.10 -6.05 28.89
C LYS A 189 -6.01 -4.84 29.83
N GLY A 190 -5.13 -3.88 29.54
CA GLY A 190 -5.03 -2.64 30.31
C GLY A 190 -6.33 -1.82 30.31
N GLY A 191 -7.07 -1.81 29.20
CA GLY A 191 -8.40 -1.20 29.12
C GLY A 191 -9.44 -1.92 29.99
N ALA A 192 -9.46 -3.26 29.96
CA ALA A 192 -10.35 -4.06 30.80
C ALA A 192 -10.08 -3.87 32.30
N ASP A 193 -8.81 -3.86 32.71
CA ASP A 193 -8.41 -3.63 34.09
C ASP A 193 -8.84 -2.24 34.60
N LYS A 194 -8.69 -1.21 33.75
CA LYS A 194 -9.19 0.15 34.06
C LYS A 194 -10.70 0.18 34.22
N MET A 195 -11.46 -0.44 33.32
CA MET A 195 -12.92 -0.52 33.43
C MET A 195 -13.36 -1.26 34.70
N ALA A 196 -12.70 -2.37 35.03
CA ALA A 196 -12.96 -3.12 36.26
C ALA A 196 -12.70 -2.26 37.51
N ALA A 197 -11.60 -1.51 37.54
CA ALA A 197 -11.29 -0.58 38.63
C ALA A 197 -12.34 0.54 38.76
N THR A 198 -12.79 1.13 37.64
CA THR A 198 -13.87 2.13 37.65
C THR A 198 -15.18 1.54 38.16
N TYR A 199 -15.54 0.33 37.71
CA TYR A 199 -16.74 -0.36 38.18
C TYR A 199 -16.69 -0.62 39.69
N HIS A 200 -15.57 -1.13 40.21
CA HIS A 200 -15.38 -1.33 41.64
C HIS A 200 -15.52 -0.04 42.45
N ARG A 201 -14.98 1.07 41.93
CA ARG A 201 -15.13 2.39 42.56
C ARG A 201 -16.59 2.83 42.61
N VAL A 202 -17.31 2.74 41.49
CA VAL A 202 -18.75 3.10 41.43
C VAL A 202 -19.57 2.25 42.39
N VAL A 203 -19.33 0.93 42.44
CA VAL A 203 -20.03 0.04 43.38
C VAL A 203 -19.74 0.42 44.83
N SER A 204 -18.49 0.78 45.14
CA SER A 204 -18.10 1.27 46.47
C SER A 204 -18.81 2.58 46.83
N ASP A 205 -18.85 3.54 45.91
CA ASP A 205 -19.50 4.84 46.11
C ASP A 205 -21.02 4.66 46.30
N VAL A 206 -21.67 3.83 45.50
CA VAL A 206 -23.09 3.49 45.63
C VAL A 206 -23.38 2.85 46.99
N LYS A 207 -22.53 1.91 47.42
CA LYS A 207 -22.66 1.29 48.75
C LYS A 207 -22.53 2.33 49.86
N GLN A 208 -21.56 3.25 49.75
CA GLN A 208 -21.37 4.32 50.73
C GLN A 208 -22.61 5.23 50.82
N VAL A 209 -23.20 5.62 49.69
CA VAL A 209 -24.44 6.41 49.66
C VAL A 209 -25.60 5.65 50.30
N TYR A 210 -25.72 4.35 50.01
CA TYR A 210 -26.75 3.49 50.62
C TYR A 210 -26.59 3.40 52.15
N ASP A 211 -25.35 3.23 52.64
CA ASP A 211 -25.07 3.14 54.07
C ASP A 211 -25.38 4.47 54.80
N ILE A 212 -25.03 5.61 54.19
CA ILE A 212 -25.37 6.96 54.72
C ILE A 212 -26.88 7.17 54.77
N THR A 213 -27.59 6.84 53.69
CA THR A 213 -29.05 7.04 53.61
C THR A 213 -29.81 6.13 54.57
N ARG A 214 -29.33 4.92 54.82
CA ARG A 214 -29.90 4.01 55.82
C ARG A 214 -29.62 4.45 57.26
N ALA A 215 -28.45 5.04 57.52
CA ALA A 215 -28.09 5.56 58.84
C ALA A 215 -28.74 6.91 59.15
N TRP A 216 -29.37 7.56 58.17
CA TRP A 216 -30.06 8.82 58.40
C TRP A 216 -31.21 8.61 59.40
N PRO A 217 -31.16 9.23 60.59
CA PRO A 217 -32.23 9.06 61.56
C PRO A 217 -33.52 9.56 60.93
N THR A 218 -34.55 8.71 60.92
CA THR A 218 -35.92 9.12 60.58
C THR A 218 -36.19 10.41 61.32
N ALA A 219 -36.37 11.50 60.58
CA ALA A 219 -36.49 12.84 61.15
C ALA A 219 -37.47 12.79 62.33
N PRO A 220 -37.10 13.32 63.51
CA PRO A 220 -37.99 13.31 64.65
C PRO A 220 -39.29 13.94 64.18
N LYS A 221 -40.40 13.18 64.30
CA LYS A 221 -41.73 13.67 63.99
C LYS A 221 -41.88 14.96 64.80
N LEU A 222 -41.80 16.11 64.14
CA LEU A 222 -42.08 17.40 64.74
C LEU A 222 -43.50 17.28 65.28
N GLY A 223 -43.58 17.04 66.59
CA GLY A 223 -44.84 16.87 67.29
C GLY A 223 -45.64 18.12 67.02
N GLY A 224 -46.72 17.97 66.27
CA GLY A 224 -47.76 18.97 66.16
C GLY A 224 -48.28 19.19 67.57
N ALA A 225 -47.77 20.22 68.24
CA ALA A 225 -48.49 20.87 69.32
C ALA A 225 -49.71 21.53 68.69
N SER A 226 -50.75 20.72 68.47
CA SER A 226 -52.09 21.23 68.25
C SER A 226 -52.55 21.82 69.58
N ALA A 227 -52.71 23.14 69.57
CA ALA A 227 -53.59 23.99 70.37
C ALA A 227 -54.01 23.50 71.77
#